data_AF-A0A348B491-F1
#
_entry.id   AF-A0A348B491-F1
#
_cell.length_a   1.000
_cell.length_b   1.000
_cell.length_c   1.000
_cell.angle_alpha   90.00
_cell.angle_beta   90.00
_cell.angle_gamma   90.00
#
_symmetry.space_group_name_H-M   'P 1'
#
loop_
_entity.id
_entity.type
_entity.pdbx_description
1 polymer ?
#
loop_
_entity_poly.entity_id
_entity_poly.type
_entity_poly.pdbx_seq_one_letter_code
_entity_poly.pdbx_strand_id
1 'polypeptide(L)'
;MMGYTELADYSSASLLNSMLHDDLSEDLVDMLKGRTVAVVGAGPSLTSVSHFSEERVIAADGASRYLMEKGITPDVVVTDLDGISEVFPTFYVVHAHGDNFHLLWRVGLMKKVVGTCQVAPFGRLKVFGGFTDGDRAVALALAAGAMKVRLYGMDFDSELTGKYSKPTLQDDIPSSPTKRAKLKIAKWVVEELMQDGLRHKV
;
A
#
# COMPACT_ATOMS: atom_id res chain seq x y z
N MET A 1 8.39 -16.87 3.81
CA MET A 1 7.91 -15.60 4.39
C MET A 1 7.12 -15.93 5.66
N MET A 2 7.07 -15.05 6.69
CA MET A 2 6.59 -15.38 8.04
C MET A 2 5.30 -16.25 8.06
N GLY A 3 5.41 -17.53 8.39
CA GLY A 3 4.34 -18.34 8.96
C GLY A 3 3.28 -18.98 8.06
N TYR A 4 3.16 -18.62 6.78
CA TYR A 4 2.01 -19.06 5.97
C TYR A 4 2.38 -20.03 4.85
N THR A 5 1.44 -20.92 4.54
CA THR A 5 1.62 -21.89 3.47
C THR A 5 1.47 -21.19 2.13
N GLU A 6 2.36 -21.51 1.20
CA GLU A 6 2.27 -21.07 -0.20
C GLU A 6 0.88 -21.38 -0.80
N LEU A 7 0.25 -22.47 -0.36
CA LEU A 7 -1.11 -22.83 -0.74
C LEU A 7 -2.17 -21.80 -0.30
N ALA A 8 -2.06 -21.26 0.92
CA ALA A 8 -2.99 -20.23 1.41
C ALA A 8 -2.83 -18.94 0.61
N ASP A 9 -1.59 -18.52 0.33
CA ASP A 9 -1.30 -17.37 -0.51
C ASP A 9 -1.85 -17.55 -1.93
N TYR A 10 -1.63 -18.73 -2.53
CA TYR A 10 -2.15 -19.05 -3.86
C TYR A 10 -3.68 -19.05 -3.90
N SER A 11 -4.33 -19.54 -2.84
CA SER A 11 -5.80 -19.56 -2.73
C SER A 11 -6.37 -18.14 -2.67
N SER A 12 -5.76 -17.26 -1.87
CA SER A 12 -6.15 -15.85 -1.79
C SER A 12 -5.91 -15.12 -3.11
N ALA A 13 -4.75 -15.34 -3.73
CA ALA A 13 -4.45 -14.79 -5.06
C ALA A 13 -5.44 -15.27 -6.12
N SER A 14 -5.80 -16.55 -6.10
CA SER A 14 -6.77 -17.15 -7.05
C SER A 14 -8.15 -16.52 -6.91
N LEU A 15 -8.61 -16.33 -5.66
CA LEU A 15 -9.88 -15.66 -5.39
C LEU A 15 -9.83 -14.21 -5.89
N LEU A 16 -8.81 -13.43 -5.51
CA LEU A 16 -8.67 -12.05 -5.97
C LEU A 16 -8.68 -11.98 -7.51
N ASN A 17 -7.90 -12.81 -8.19
CA ASN A 17 -7.85 -12.84 -9.65
C ASN A 17 -9.21 -13.12 -10.30
N SER A 18 -10.04 -13.99 -9.69
CA SER A 18 -11.39 -14.29 -10.19
C SER A 18 -12.39 -13.14 -10.01
N MET A 19 -12.11 -12.21 -9.10
CA MET A 19 -12.92 -11.01 -8.85
C MET A 19 -12.53 -9.84 -9.77
N LEU A 20 -11.40 -9.93 -10.49
CA LEU A 20 -10.95 -8.88 -11.42
C LEU A 20 -11.55 -9.10 -12.80
N HIS A 21 -12.31 -8.10 -13.28
CA HIS A 21 -12.92 -8.12 -14.60
C HIS A 21 -12.00 -7.54 -15.67
N ASP A 22 -11.48 -6.34 -15.42
CA ASP A 22 -10.61 -5.58 -16.34
C ASP A 22 -9.16 -5.55 -15.84
N ASP A 23 -8.21 -5.40 -16.76
CA ASP A 23 -6.82 -5.09 -16.42
C ASP A 23 -6.62 -3.57 -16.44
N LEU A 24 -6.62 -2.95 -15.26
CA LEU A 24 -6.46 -1.49 -15.10
C LEU A 24 -5.01 -1.09 -14.78
N SER A 25 -4.04 -2.00 -15.00
CA SER A 25 -2.65 -1.73 -14.62
C SER A 25 -2.00 -0.63 -15.45
N GLU A 26 -2.34 -0.51 -16.74
CA GLU A 26 -1.85 0.58 -17.60
C GLU A 26 -2.40 1.94 -17.16
N ASP A 27 -3.71 2.02 -16.88
CA ASP A 27 -4.34 3.25 -16.35
C ASP A 27 -3.69 3.71 -15.04
N LEU A 28 -3.40 2.77 -14.15
CA LEU A 28 -2.71 3.04 -12.88
C LEU A 28 -1.28 3.54 -13.11
N VAL A 29 -0.55 2.95 -14.06
CA VAL A 29 0.81 3.38 -14.41
C VAL A 29 0.79 4.79 -15.01
N ASP A 30 -0.06 5.05 -15.99
CA ASP A 30 -0.18 6.36 -16.65
C ASP A 30 -0.62 7.47 -15.69
N MET A 31 -1.41 7.12 -14.67
CA MET A 31 -1.77 8.05 -13.60
C MET A 31 -0.55 8.61 -12.86
N LEU A 32 0.43 7.76 -12.56
CA LEU A 32 1.59 8.07 -11.73
C LEU A 32 2.83 8.49 -12.54
N LYS A 33 2.92 8.07 -13.80
CA LYS A 33 4.06 8.31 -14.68
C LYS A 33 4.39 9.78 -14.82
N GLY A 34 5.66 10.13 -14.58
CA GLY A 34 6.16 11.50 -14.70
C GLY A 34 5.64 12.47 -13.62
N ARG A 35 4.87 12.00 -12.64
CA ARG A 35 4.31 12.84 -11.57
C ARG A 35 5.19 12.88 -10.33
N THR A 36 5.05 13.94 -9.56
CA THR A 36 5.45 13.95 -8.14
C THR A 36 4.40 13.21 -7.32
N VAL A 37 4.83 12.28 -6.47
CA VAL A 37 3.95 11.37 -5.73
C VAL A 37 4.25 11.42 -4.24
N ALA A 38 3.24 11.68 -3.42
CA ALA A 38 3.27 11.48 -1.99
C ALA A 38 2.84 10.05 -1.66
N VAL A 39 3.69 9.30 -0.96
CA VAL A 39 3.34 8.00 -0.39
C VAL A 39 3.13 8.18 1.11
N VAL A 40 1.94 7.81 1.57
CA VAL A 40 1.45 8.12 2.91
C VAL A 40 1.24 6.83 3.69
N GLY A 41 2.07 6.60 4.70
CA GLY A 41 1.96 5.52 5.67
C GLY A 41 1.18 5.92 6.92
N ALA A 42 0.79 4.92 7.72
CA ALA A 42 0.01 5.09 8.95
C ALA A 42 0.87 5.17 10.23
N GLY A 43 2.08 5.71 10.14
CA GLY A 43 2.95 5.96 11.28
C GLY A 43 2.45 7.12 12.16
N PRO A 44 2.94 7.23 13.41
CA PRO A 44 2.51 8.27 14.35
C PRO A 44 2.68 9.71 13.81
N SER A 45 3.70 9.97 12.99
CA SER A 45 3.93 11.32 12.43
C SER A 45 2.88 11.75 11.41
N LEU A 46 2.05 10.81 10.90
CA LEU A 46 0.97 11.10 9.96
C LEU A 46 0.04 12.22 10.45
N THR A 47 -0.25 12.23 11.76
CA THR A 47 -1.18 13.21 12.35
C THR A 47 -0.71 14.67 12.20
N SER A 48 0.58 14.89 11.99
CA SER A 48 1.20 16.20 11.76
C SER A 48 1.16 16.65 10.29
N VAL A 49 0.71 15.79 9.37
CA VAL A 49 0.70 16.05 7.93
C VAL A 49 -0.65 16.64 7.51
N SER A 50 -0.70 17.93 7.26
CA SER A 50 -1.95 18.64 6.90
C SER A 50 -2.11 18.93 5.41
N HIS A 51 -1.05 18.81 4.63
CA HIS A 51 -1.02 19.17 3.22
C HIS A 51 0.03 18.36 2.46
N PHE A 52 -0.20 18.19 1.16
CA PHE A 52 0.72 17.57 0.22
C PHE A 52 1.01 18.56 -0.92
N SER A 53 2.26 18.62 -1.35
CA SER A 53 2.68 19.47 -2.48
C SER A 53 2.79 18.69 -3.79
N GLU A 54 2.72 17.38 -3.69
CA GLU A 54 2.84 16.41 -4.76
C GLU A 54 1.54 16.32 -5.58
N GLU A 55 1.67 16.04 -6.87
CA GLU A 55 0.54 15.96 -7.80
C GLU A 55 -0.37 14.77 -7.55
N ARG A 56 0.17 13.69 -6.97
CA ARG A 56 -0.55 12.44 -6.69
C ARG A 56 -0.33 12.00 -5.25
N VAL A 57 -1.35 11.38 -4.66
CA VAL A 57 -1.28 10.82 -3.30
C VAL A 57 -1.62 9.33 -3.33
N ILE A 58 -0.70 8.51 -2.84
CA ILE A 58 -0.90 7.08 -2.60
C ILE A 58 -0.98 6.86 -1.09
N ALA A 59 -2.10 6.34 -0.61
CA ALA A 59 -2.29 5.98 0.79
C ALA A 59 -2.04 4.49 1.00
N ALA A 60 -1.25 4.15 2.02
CA ALA A 60 -1.09 2.77 2.46
C ALA A 60 -2.16 2.44 3.49
N ASP A 61 -3.11 1.61 3.08
CA ASP A 61 -4.09 0.93 3.92
C ASP A 61 -4.81 1.92 4.87
N GLY A 62 -4.67 1.78 6.19
CA GLY A 62 -5.33 2.64 7.17
C GLY A 62 -4.95 4.14 7.11
N ALA A 63 -3.87 4.52 6.41
CA ALA A 63 -3.58 5.93 6.14
C ALA A 63 -4.69 6.60 5.31
N SER A 64 -5.41 5.83 4.49
CA SER A 64 -6.58 6.32 3.75
C SER A 64 -7.66 6.91 4.66
N ARG A 65 -7.89 6.31 5.83
CA ARG A 65 -8.86 6.79 6.82
C ARG A 65 -8.51 8.19 7.32
N TYR A 66 -7.24 8.42 7.67
CA TYR A 66 -6.78 9.75 8.10
C TYR A 66 -7.01 10.80 7.01
N LEU A 67 -6.66 10.49 5.76
CA LEU A 67 -6.82 11.41 4.65
C LEU A 67 -8.29 11.76 4.43
N MET A 68 -9.18 10.78 4.47
CA MET A 68 -10.62 11.00 4.34
C MET A 68 -11.18 11.84 5.50
N GLU A 69 -10.74 11.61 6.75
CA GLU A 69 -11.10 12.45 7.91
C GLU A 69 -10.63 13.92 7.73
N LYS A 70 -9.58 14.16 6.93
CA LYS A 70 -9.08 15.49 6.57
C LYS A 70 -9.69 16.06 5.30
N GLY A 71 -10.64 15.36 4.66
CA GLY A 71 -11.24 15.78 3.40
C GLY A 71 -10.29 15.66 2.20
N ILE A 72 -9.24 14.84 2.30
CA ILE A 72 -8.27 14.58 1.23
C ILE A 72 -8.59 13.21 0.64
N THR A 73 -8.99 13.16 -0.62
CA THR A 73 -9.19 11.89 -1.33
C THR A 73 -7.89 11.44 -1.99
N PRO A 74 -7.28 10.31 -1.60
CA PRO A 74 -6.09 9.81 -2.28
C PRO A 74 -6.42 9.33 -3.70
N ASP A 75 -5.46 9.48 -4.61
CA ASP A 75 -5.57 8.95 -5.98
C ASP A 75 -5.55 7.42 -6.00
N VAL A 76 -4.75 6.82 -5.10
CA VAL A 76 -4.55 5.37 -4.99
C VAL A 76 -4.53 4.94 -3.52
N VAL A 77 -5.12 3.80 -3.22
CA VAL A 77 -4.99 3.10 -1.93
C VAL A 77 -4.35 1.74 -2.16
N VAL A 78 -3.18 1.50 -1.55
CA VAL A 78 -2.50 0.19 -1.53
C VAL A 78 -2.85 -0.50 -0.22
N THR A 79 -3.40 -1.71 -0.24
CA THR A 79 -3.98 -2.30 0.97
C THR A 79 -4.03 -3.84 0.91
N ASP A 80 -3.83 -4.48 2.07
CA ASP A 80 -4.20 -5.87 2.33
C ASP A 80 -5.64 -6.03 2.86
N LEU A 81 -6.41 -4.95 2.84
CA LEU A 81 -7.80 -4.77 3.26
C LEU A 81 -8.01 -4.71 4.78
N ASP A 82 -7.00 -4.85 5.63
CA ASP A 82 -7.21 -5.00 7.07
C ASP A 82 -7.29 -3.67 7.86
N GLY A 83 -6.82 -2.56 7.29
CA GLY A 83 -6.90 -1.22 7.88
C GLY A 83 -7.92 -0.30 7.24
N ILE A 84 -8.62 -0.73 6.18
CA ILE A 84 -9.72 0.03 5.58
C ILE A 84 -11.06 -0.26 6.28
N SER A 85 -11.79 0.80 6.63
CA SER A 85 -13.14 0.72 7.21
C SER A 85 -14.24 1.02 6.20
N GLU A 86 -13.96 1.86 5.21
CA GLU A 86 -14.92 2.33 4.21
C GLU A 86 -14.30 2.30 2.81
N VAL A 87 -15.12 1.99 1.80
CA VAL A 87 -14.73 2.04 0.39
C VAL A 87 -15.26 3.33 -0.22
N PHE A 88 -14.40 4.05 -0.93
CA PHE A 88 -14.71 5.32 -1.57
C PHE A 88 -14.14 5.36 -3.00
N PRO A 89 -14.57 6.30 -3.87
CA PRO A 89 -14.09 6.35 -5.24
C PRO A 89 -12.59 6.71 -5.34
N THR A 90 -11.74 5.71 -5.56
CA THR A 90 -10.29 5.82 -5.78
C THR A 90 -9.79 4.60 -6.56
N PHE A 91 -8.52 4.57 -6.97
CA PHE A 91 -7.88 3.33 -7.42
C PHE A 91 -7.46 2.50 -6.21
N TYR A 92 -7.83 1.23 -6.18
CA TYR A 92 -7.36 0.28 -5.18
C TYR A 92 -6.32 -0.65 -5.78
N VAL A 93 -5.20 -0.80 -5.07
CA VAL A 93 -4.19 -1.81 -5.34
C VAL A 93 -4.24 -2.81 -4.20
N VAL A 94 -4.93 -3.92 -4.43
CA VAL A 94 -5.26 -4.89 -3.39
C VAL A 94 -4.23 -6.00 -3.38
N HIS A 95 -3.62 -6.26 -2.24
CA HIS A 95 -2.63 -7.32 -2.08
C HIS A 95 -3.26 -8.56 -1.46
N ALA A 96 -3.34 -9.67 -2.20
CA ALA A 96 -3.82 -10.95 -1.68
C ALA A 96 -2.71 -11.77 -1.03
N HIS A 97 -2.98 -12.27 0.17
CA HIS A 97 -2.16 -13.24 0.90
C HIS A 97 -3.03 -14.15 1.78
N GLY A 98 -2.45 -15.18 2.40
CA GLY A 98 -3.18 -16.23 3.10
C GLY A 98 -4.13 -15.76 4.21
N ASP A 99 -3.82 -14.65 4.90
CA ASP A 99 -4.63 -14.19 6.04
C ASP A 99 -5.85 -13.39 5.63
N ASN A 100 -5.80 -12.69 4.50
CA ASN A 100 -6.83 -11.73 4.12
C ASN A 100 -7.89 -12.31 3.17
N PHE A 101 -7.89 -13.62 2.94
CA PHE A 101 -8.90 -14.31 2.11
C PHE A 101 -10.32 -13.91 2.51
N HIS A 102 -10.60 -13.88 3.82
CA HIS A 102 -11.89 -13.54 4.39
C HIS A 102 -12.29 -12.05 4.25
N LEU A 103 -11.38 -11.19 3.80
CA LEU A 103 -11.62 -9.76 3.56
C LEU A 103 -11.86 -9.43 2.09
N LEU A 104 -11.54 -10.36 1.16
CA LEU A 104 -11.61 -10.12 -0.28
C LEU A 104 -13.02 -9.77 -0.78
N TRP A 105 -14.08 -10.09 -0.05
CA TRP A 105 -15.45 -9.65 -0.39
C TRP A 105 -15.55 -8.13 -0.56
N ARG A 106 -14.71 -7.33 0.12
CA ARG A 106 -14.65 -5.87 -0.01
C ARG A 106 -14.29 -5.41 -1.42
N VAL A 107 -13.56 -6.23 -2.18
CA VAL A 107 -13.17 -5.94 -3.57
C VAL A 107 -14.39 -5.73 -4.45
N GLY A 108 -15.50 -6.43 -4.19
CA GLY A 108 -16.76 -6.26 -4.93
C GLY A 108 -17.42 -4.89 -4.74
N LEU A 109 -17.00 -4.11 -3.74
CA LEU A 109 -17.47 -2.74 -3.50
C LEU A 109 -16.62 -1.69 -4.24
N MET A 110 -15.45 -2.07 -4.75
CA MET A 110 -14.47 -1.19 -5.35
C MET A 110 -14.67 -1.11 -6.86
N LYS A 111 -14.65 0.11 -7.41
CA LYS A 111 -14.87 0.32 -8.85
C LYS A 111 -13.61 0.13 -9.70
N LYS A 112 -12.43 0.42 -9.14
CA LYS A 112 -11.14 0.38 -9.86
C LYS A 112 -10.15 -0.40 -9.02
N VAL A 113 -9.80 -1.61 -9.46
CA VAL A 113 -8.95 -2.52 -8.69
C VAL A 113 -7.84 -3.06 -9.59
N VAL A 114 -6.61 -2.96 -9.11
CA VAL A 114 -5.46 -3.74 -9.60
C VAL A 114 -5.07 -4.72 -8.50
N GLY A 115 -5.10 -6.00 -8.80
CA GLY A 115 -4.71 -7.03 -7.83
C GLY A 115 -3.21 -7.28 -7.83
N THR A 116 -2.66 -7.54 -6.65
CA THR A 116 -1.28 -8.00 -6.46
C THR A 116 -1.24 -9.20 -5.51
N CYS A 117 -0.13 -9.94 -5.53
CA CYS A 117 0.05 -11.11 -4.67
C CYS A 117 1.53 -11.32 -4.32
N GLN A 118 1.80 -12.29 -3.45
CA GLN A 118 3.16 -12.70 -3.07
C GLN A 118 3.59 -14.07 -3.61
N VAL A 119 2.72 -14.71 -4.41
CA VAL A 119 3.07 -15.87 -5.26
C VAL A 119 3.49 -15.39 -6.65
N ALA A 120 4.02 -16.31 -7.47
CA ALA A 120 4.27 -16.03 -8.88
C ALA A 120 2.97 -15.49 -9.54
N PRO A 121 3.00 -14.31 -10.19
CA PRO A 121 1.80 -13.69 -10.72
C PRO A 121 1.20 -14.54 -11.84
N PHE A 122 -0.13 -14.54 -11.90
CA PHE A 122 -0.90 -15.20 -12.95
C PHE A 122 -2.17 -14.40 -13.26
N GLY A 123 -2.76 -14.63 -14.43
CA GLY A 123 -3.97 -13.94 -14.86
C GLY A 123 -3.77 -12.43 -14.91
N ARG A 124 -4.60 -11.68 -14.18
CA ARG A 124 -4.60 -10.22 -14.11
C ARG A 124 -3.78 -9.64 -12.95
N LEU A 125 -3.18 -10.50 -12.12
CA LEU A 125 -2.40 -10.06 -10.97
C LEU A 125 -1.05 -9.46 -11.42
N LYS A 126 -0.64 -8.40 -10.73
CA LYS A 126 0.65 -7.72 -10.96
C LYS A 126 1.53 -7.85 -9.71
N VAL A 127 2.84 -7.71 -9.89
CA VAL A 127 3.80 -7.66 -8.78
C VAL A 127 4.70 -6.45 -8.99
N PHE A 128 4.58 -5.46 -8.11
CA PHE A 128 5.41 -4.25 -8.14
C PHE A 128 6.59 -4.30 -7.16
N GLY A 129 6.60 -5.28 -6.24
CA GLY A 129 7.57 -5.38 -5.13
C GLY A 129 6.97 -4.98 -3.79
N GLY A 130 7.83 -4.74 -2.80
CA GLY A 130 7.44 -4.38 -1.43
C GLY A 130 7.10 -5.57 -0.51
N PHE A 131 7.01 -5.28 0.78
CA PHE A 131 6.78 -6.23 1.85
C PHE A 131 5.55 -5.87 2.71
N THR A 132 5.38 -4.59 3.06
CA THR A 132 4.18 -4.01 3.69
C THR A 132 3.46 -3.08 2.72
N ASP A 133 2.23 -2.68 3.01
CA ASP A 133 1.47 -1.78 2.12
C ASP A 133 2.19 -0.44 1.85
N GLY A 134 2.93 0.08 2.83
CA GLY A 134 3.69 1.33 2.70
C GLY A 134 4.82 1.24 1.69
N ASP A 135 5.70 0.25 1.79
CA ASP A 135 6.80 0.06 0.84
C ASP A 135 6.32 -0.56 -0.50
N ARG A 136 5.20 -1.28 -0.52
CA ARG A 136 4.48 -1.63 -1.76
C ARG A 136 4.02 -0.39 -2.52
N ALA A 137 3.52 0.63 -1.83
CA ALA A 137 3.14 1.91 -2.44
C ALA A 137 4.35 2.66 -3.02
N VAL A 138 5.50 2.61 -2.34
CA VAL A 138 6.76 3.15 -2.88
C VAL A 138 7.18 2.40 -4.14
N ALA A 139 7.20 1.06 -4.08
CA ALA A 139 7.57 0.21 -5.21
C ALA A 139 6.67 0.46 -6.43
N LEU A 140 5.36 0.55 -6.22
CA LEU A 140 4.38 0.92 -7.25
C LEU A 140 4.72 2.27 -7.88
N ALA A 141 4.91 3.33 -7.07
CA ALA A 141 5.18 4.67 -7.59
C ALA A 141 6.45 4.69 -8.45
N LEU A 142 7.52 4.02 -8.01
CA LEU A 142 8.77 3.95 -8.74
C LEU A 142 8.63 3.11 -10.02
N ALA A 143 8.00 1.94 -9.94
CA ALA A 143 7.75 1.07 -11.09
C ALA A 143 6.87 1.73 -12.16
N ALA A 144 5.92 2.57 -11.74
CA ALA A 144 5.08 3.36 -12.65
C ALA A 144 5.81 4.56 -13.29
N GLY A 145 7.07 4.83 -12.90
CA GLY A 145 7.87 5.92 -13.44
C GLY A 145 7.56 7.28 -12.85
N ALA A 146 7.20 7.35 -11.56
CA ALA A 146 7.06 8.63 -10.85
C ALA A 146 8.36 9.45 -10.94
N MET A 147 8.24 10.75 -11.23
CA MET A 147 9.37 11.67 -11.32
C MET A 147 10.04 11.86 -9.95
N LYS A 148 9.25 11.93 -8.88
CA LYS A 148 9.74 12.05 -7.50
C LYS A 148 8.76 11.41 -6.54
N VAL A 149 9.27 10.72 -5.53
CA VAL A 149 8.46 10.14 -4.45
C VAL A 149 8.86 10.79 -3.13
N ARG A 150 7.87 11.24 -2.36
CA ARG A 150 8.07 11.76 -1.00
C ARG A 150 7.27 10.91 -0.02
N LEU A 151 7.89 10.58 1.11
CA LEU A 151 7.30 9.72 2.13
C LEU A 151 6.73 10.56 3.28
N TYR A 152 5.56 10.19 3.75
CA TYR A 152 4.86 10.80 4.88
C TYR A 152 4.33 9.70 5.80
N GLY A 153 4.43 9.87 7.12
CA GLY A 153 3.94 8.84 8.06
C GLY A 153 4.62 7.48 7.91
N MET A 154 5.83 7.43 7.34
CA MET A 154 6.64 6.23 7.15
C MET A 154 7.71 6.14 8.24
N ASP A 155 7.28 6.06 9.50
CA ASP A 155 8.15 6.14 10.68
C ASP A 155 8.81 4.78 10.98
N PHE A 156 9.75 4.36 10.14
CA PHE A 156 10.31 3.00 10.18
C PHE A 156 11.01 2.64 11.50
N ASP A 157 11.67 3.61 12.14
CA ASP A 157 12.41 3.40 13.39
C ASP A 157 11.58 3.72 14.64
N SER A 158 10.26 3.97 14.48
CA SER A 158 9.38 4.32 15.58
C SER A 158 9.14 3.14 16.53
N GLU A 159 9.21 3.44 17.83
CA GLU A 159 8.79 2.54 18.91
C GLU A 159 7.24 2.48 19.02
N LEU A 160 6.53 3.38 18.34
CA LEU A 160 5.07 3.49 18.35
C LEU A 160 4.44 3.06 17.02
N THR A 161 3.28 2.42 17.10
CA THR A 161 2.37 2.16 15.99
C THR A 161 1.32 3.26 15.99
N GLY A 162 1.21 3.97 14.87
CA GLY A 162 0.24 5.06 14.74
C GLY A 162 -1.21 4.57 14.83
N LYS A 163 -2.09 5.38 15.41
CA LYS A 163 -3.51 5.06 15.61
C LYS A 163 -4.29 4.73 14.33
N TYR A 164 -3.79 5.17 13.18
CA TYR A 164 -4.39 4.86 11.88
C TYR A 164 -3.93 3.51 11.31
N SER A 165 -2.97 2.82 11.93
CA SER A 165 -2.49 1.52 11.42
C SER A 165 -3.51 0.39 11.55
N LYS A 166 -4.54 0.55 12.39
CA LYS A 166 -5.67 -0.39 12.52
C LYS A 166 -6.96 0.37 12.82
N PRO A 167 -8.15 -0.13 12.40
CA PRO A 167 -9.41 0.55 12.65
C PRO A 167 -9.82 0.58 14.12
N THR A 168 -9.31 -0.35 14.94
CA THR A 168 -9.66 -0.50 16.36
C THR A 168 -8.86 0.40 17.30
N LEU A 169 -7.80 1.07 16.81
CA LEU A 169 -6.94 1.92 17.63
C LEU A 169 -7.51 3.33 17.75
N GLN A 170 -7.53 3.84 18.99
CA GLN A 170 -7.93 5.22 19.31
C GLN A 170 -6.71 6.16 19.42
N ASP A 171 -5.59 5.63 19.92
CA ASP A 171 -4.34 6.34 20.16
C ASP A 171 -3.14 5.56 19.63
N ASP A 172 -1.98 6.22 19.59
CA ASP A 172 -0.72 5.57 19.27
C ASP A 172 -0.34 4.61 20.41
N ILE A 173 0.12 3.42 20.04
CA ILE A 173 0.45 2.37 21.01
C ILE A 173 1.88 1.87 20.81
N PRO A 174 2.53 1.27 21.83
CA PRO A 174 3.81 0.61 21.66
C PRO A 174 3.77 -0.44 20.54
N SER A 175 4.70 -0.33 19.59
CA SER A 175 4.80 -1.26 18.47
C SER A 175 5.15 -2.66 18.95
N SER A 176 4.44 -3.68 18.45
CA SER A 176 4.78 -5.07 18.73
C SER A 176 6.16 -5.45 18.14
N PRO A 177 6.87 -6.44 18.70
CA PRO A 177 8.15 -6.91 18.14
C PRO A 177 8.04 -7.32 16.67
N THR A 178 6.93 -7.98 16.30
CA THR A 178 6.64 -8.37 14.91
C THR A 178 6.51 -7.14 14.01
N LYS A 179 5.74 -6.12 14.41
CA LYS A 179 5.60 -4.88 13.62
C LYS A 179 6.96 -4.20 13.44
N ARG A 180 7.78 -4.08 14.50
CA ARG A 180 9.13 -3.50 14.41
C ARG A 180 10.03 -4.28 13.46
N ALA A 181 9.98 -5.62 13.47
CA ALA A 181 10.74 -6.43 12.52
C ALA A 181 10.27 -6.21 11.07
N LYS A 182 8.96 -6.12 10.84
CA LYS A 182 8.41 -5.79 9.51
C LYS A 182 8.85 -4.40 9.03
N LEU A 183 8.84 -3.40 9.91
CA LEU A 183 9.28 -2.04 9.56
C LEU A 183 10.76 -1.94 9.23
N LYS A 184 11.62 -2.74 9.88
CA LYS A 184 13.05 -2.84 9.50
C LYS A 184 13.23 -3.38 8.08
N ILE A 185 12.45 -4.38 7.69
CA ILE A 185 12.46 -4.91 6.31
C ILE A 185 11.94 -3.85 5.35
N ALA A 186 10.81 -3.19 5.67
CA ALA A 186 10.24 -2.14 4.84
C ALA A 186 11.21 -0.97 4.63
N LYS A 187 11.94 -0.57 5.68
CA LYS A 187 13.00 0.45 5.60
C LYS A 187 14.08 0.05 4.60
N TRP A 188 14.62 -1.16 4.76
CA TRP A 188 15.64 -1.68 3.85
C TRP A 188 15.13 -1.72 2.40
N VAL A 189 13.91 -2.22 2.17
CA VAL A 189 13.29 -2.25 0.83
C VAL A 189 13.20 -0.84 0.23
N VAL A 190 12.73 0.14 1.00
CA VAL A 190 12.59 1.53 0.53
C VAL A 190 13.95 2.15 0.24
N GLU A 191 14.95 1.92 1.09
CA GLU A 191 16.32 2.42 0.89
C GLU A 191 16.94 1.87 -0.41
N GLU A 192 16.81 0.57 -0.67
CA GLU A 192 17.29 -0.06 -1.91
C GLU A 192 16.56 0.49 -3.15
N LEU A 193 15.22 0.55 -3.10
CA LEU A 193 14.41 1.05 -4.21
C LEU A 193 14.72 2.52 -4.56
N MET A 194 14.93 3.37 -3.55
CA MET A 194 15.24 4.78 -3.78
C MET A 194 16.67 4.97 -4.32
N GLN A 195 17.63 4.13 -3.92
CA GLN A 195 18.99 4.17 -4.50
C GLN A 195 18.98 3.76 -5.98
N ASP A 196 18.28 2.69 -6.34
CA ASP A 196 18.18 2.25 -7.73
C ASP A 196 17.37 3.23 -8.58
N GLY A 197 16.29 3.79 -8.03
CA GLY A 197 15.52 4.85 -8.69
C GLY A 197 16.32 6.11 -8.99
N LEU A 198 17.33 6.45 -8.19
CA LEU A 198 18.28 7.53 -8.48
C LEU A 198 19.27 7.17 -9.58
N ARG A 199 19.75 5.91 -9.63
CA ARG A 199 20.71 5.44 -10.64
C ARG A 199 20.15 5.45 -12.06
N HIS A 200 18.86 5.24 -12.23
CA HIS A 200 18.19 5.22 -13.54
C HIS A 200 17.66 6.58 -14.02
N LYS A 201 17.90 7.66 -13.25
CA LYS A 201 17.49 9.04 -13.58
C LYS A 201 18.66 9.95 -14.01
N VAL A 202 19.85 9.39 -14.24
CA VAL A 202 21.06 10.10 -14.69
C VAL A 202 21.22 10.00 -16.20
#